data_AF-A0A5C5ZI74-F1
#
_entry.id   AF-A0A5C5ZI74-F1
#
_cell.length_a   1.000
_cell.length_b   1.000
_cell.length_c   1.000
_cell.angle_alpha   90.00
_cell.angle_beta   90.00
_cell.angle_gamma   90.00
#
_symmetry.space_group_name_H-M   'P 1'
#
loop_
_entity.id
_entity.type
_entity.pdbx_description
1 polymer ?
#
loop_
_entity_poly.entity_id
_entity_poly.type
_entity_poly.pdbx_seq_one_letter_code
_entity_poly.pdbx_strand_id
1 'polypeptide(L)'
;MPPTCPSRGFCPTRVAVWGLLAGAALLGGVLSASAASDEAGAALTHNTVRLALAFYLAALLLMPRLGAAGWRAETLAGAAARQCWAWGAAAFVVHLAMAFHFYHHWSHAHAVAHTRQAAGWGEGVFVSYAFTLLWCGDALWWYAAPAAYAARPVALGRTLHAFMLFIVVNGTVVFESGAIRWVSLVALAVLAVAWLKSPRVQRSAAEPQIIAVGSVSDADTVVSAESG
;
A
#
# COMPACT_ATOMS: atom_id res chain seq x y z
N MET A 1 -39.48 20.79 -15.80
CA MET A 1 -38.35 20.05 -15.19
C MET A 1 -37.08 20.86 -15.42
N PRO A 2 -36.36 21.32 -14.39
CA PRO A 2 -35.09 21.98 -14.60
C PRO A 2 -34.01 20.95 -15.01
N PRO A 3 -33.08 21.31 -15.90
CA PRO A 3 -31.95 20.45 -16.25
C PRO A 3 -31.08 20.23 -15.02
N THR A 4 -30.89 18.97 -14.66
CA THR A 4 -29.94 18.55 -13.62
C THR A 4 -28.55 19.05 -13.98
N CYS A 5 -27.99 19.92 -13.13
CA CYS A 5 -26.62 20.41 -13.22
C CYS A 5 -25.65 19.21 -13.33
N PRO A 6 -24.72 19.17 -14.30
CA PRO A 6 -23.72 18.11 -14.34
C PRO A 6 -22.88 18.23 -13.07
N SER A 7 -23.11 17.30 -12.14
CA SER A 7 -22.25 17.09 -10.97
C SER A 7 -20.81 17.15 -11.45
N ARG A 8 -19.97 17.99 -10.82
CA ARG A 8 -18.52 18.04 -11.07
C ARG A 8 -17.96 16.63 -10.89
N GLY A 9 -17.97 15.86 -11.98
CA GLY A 9 -17.75 14.44 -11.95
C GLY A 9 -16.32 14.18 -11.55
N PHE A 10 -16.14 13.30 -10.57
CA PHE A 10 -14.84 12.71 -10.29
C PHE A 10 -14.29 12.12 -11.59
N CYS A 11 -13.23 12.72 -12.12
CA CYS A 11 -12.52 12.23 -13.30
C CYS A 11 -11.25 11.54 -12.80
N PRO A 12 -11.20 10.19 -12.75
CA PRO A 12 -10.05 9.46 -12.21
C PRO A 12 -8.74 9.81 -12.92
N THR A 13 -8.80 10.11 -14.22
CA THR A 13 -7.65 10.56 -15.02
C THR A 13 -7.05 11.86 -14.50
N ARG A 14 -7.89 12.84 -14.10
CA ARG A 14 -7.39 14.11 -13.57
C ARG A 14 -6.67 13.93 -12.24
N VAL A 15 -7.23 13.09 -11.36
CA VAL A 15 -6.61 12.79 -10.06
C VAL A 15 -5.29 12.05 -10.24
N ALA A 16 -5.22 11.12 -11.19
CA ALA A 16 -3.97 10.44 -11.53
C ALA A 16 -2.91 11.42 -12.04
N VAL A 17 -3.25 12.31 -12.99
CA VAL A 17 -2.31 13.30 -13.53
C VAL A 17 -1.82 14.26 -12.45
N TRP A 18 -2.72 14.85 -11.66
CA TRP A 18 -2.33 15.75 -10.57
C TRP A 18 -1.53 15.04 -9.49
N GLY A 19 -1.87 13.78 -9.16
CA GLY A 19 -1.12 12.97 -8.22
C GLY A 19 0.29 12.60 -8.71
N LEU A 20 0.46 12.37 -10.01
CA LEU A 20 1.77 12.18 -10.64
C LEU A 20 2.59 13.47 -10.58
N LEU A 21 2.03 14.60 -11.00
CA LEU A 21 2.72 15.89 -10.97
C LEU A 21 3.12 16.29 -9.54
N ALA A 22 2.20 16.16 -8.57
CA ALA A 22 2.47 16.50 -7.18
C ALA A 22 3.56 15.62 -6.57
N GLY A 23 3.51 14.30 -6.78
CA GLY A 23 4.55 13.43 -6.24
C GLY A 23 5.90 13.61 -6.93
N ALA A 24 5.93 13.86 -8.25
CA ALA A 24 7.15 14.20 -8.97
C ALA A 24 7.75 15.52 -8.48
N ALA A 25 6.92 16.54 -8.24
CA ALA A 25 7.36 17.82 -7.70
C ALA A 25 7.91 17.68 -6.27
N LEU A 26 7.25 16.89 -5.41
CA LEU A 26 7.72 16.63 -4.05
C LEU A 26 9.04 15.87 -4.05
N LEU A 27 9.15 14.78 -4.82
CA LEU A 27 10.39 14.01 -4.93
C LEU A 27 11.52 14.87 -5.51
N GLY A 28 11.26 15.57 -6.62
CA GLY A 28 12.22 16.48 -7.24
C GLY A 28 12.66 17.58 -6.28
N GLY A 29 11.73 18.24 -5.59
CA GLY A 29 12.04 19.28 -4.61
C GLY A 29 12.90 18.76 -3.45
N VAL A 30 12.59 17.58 -2.90
CA VAL A 30 13.41 16.94 -1.86
C VAL A 30 14.81 16.63 -2.36
N LEU A 31 14.94 16.09 -3.57
CA LEU A 31 16.24 15.78 -4.17
C LEU A 31 17.05 17.06 -4.41
N SER A 32 16.47 18.09 -4.99
CA SER A 32 17.14 19.37 -5.24
C SER A 32 17.58 20.05 -3.95
N ALA A 33 16.71 20.12 -2.94
CA ALA A 33 17.04 20.73 -1.65
C ALA A 33 18.13 19.95 -0.91
N SER A 34 18.09 18.61 -0.96
CA SER A 34 19.09 17.77 -0.31
C SER A 34 20.44 17.83 -1.02
N ALA A 35 20.45 17.87 -2.35
CA ALA A 35 21.67 17.98 -3.15
C ALA A 35 22.38 19.33 -2.99
N ALA A 36 21.65 20.38 -2.61
CA ALA A 36 22.20 21.70 -2.32
C ALA A 36 22.79 21.82 -0.90
N SER A 37 22.68 20.79 -0.06
CA SER A 37 23.25 20.80 1.30
C SER A 37 24.73 20.44 1.31
N ASP A 38 25.46 20.95 2.30
CA ASP A 38 26.89 20.65 2.49
C ASP A 38 27.17 19.15 2.73
N GLU A 39 26.15 18.41 3.19
CA GLU A 39 26.19 16.97 3.43
C GLU A 39 25.25 16.20 2.48
N ALA A 40 25.32 16.52 1.19
CA ALA A 40 24.38 16.02 0.17
C ALA A 40 24.09 14.50 0.28
N GLY A 41 25.10 13.65 0.48
CA GLY A 41 24.90 12.19 0.58
C GLY A 41 24.03 11.78 1.76
N ALA A 42 24.28 12.34 2.95
CA ALA A 42 23.50 12.07 4.15
C ALA A 42 22.09 12.66 4.04
N ALA A 43 21.98 13.91 3.56
CA ALA A 43 20.69 14.57 3.36
C ALA A 43 19.81 13.82 2.35
N LEU A 44 20.36 13.43 1.19
CA LEU A 44 19.64 12.68 0.17
C LEU A 44 19.16 11.34 0.71
N THR A 45 20.03 10.60 1.39
CA THR A 45 19.68 9.27 1.91
C THR A 45 18.60 9.36 3.00
N HIS A 46 18.72 10.31 3.94
CA HIS A 46 17.73 10.49 5.01
C HIS A 46 16.40 11.05 4.52
N ASN A 47 16.40 12.05 3.64
CA ASN A 47 15.17 12.69 3.21
C ASN A 47 14.36 11.83 2.24
N THR A 48 15.02 11.02 1.41
CA THR A 48 14.34 10.08 0.52
C THR A 48 13.64 8.96 1.29
N VAL A 49 14.26 8.39 2.34
CA VAL A 49 13.57 7.40 3.20
C VAL A 49 12.44 8.03 4.00
N ARG A 50 12.61 9.24 4.54
CA ARG A 50 11.54 9.97 5.23
C ARG A 50 10.35 10.24 4.31
N LEU A 51 10.61 10.63 3.07
CA LEU A 51 9.57 10.86 2.07
C LEU A 51 8.85 9.55 1.73
N ALA A 52 9.58 8.45 1.55
CA ALA A 52 8.99 7.12 1.33
C ALA A 52 8.06 6.71 2.48
N LEU A 53 8.50 6.90 3.73
CA LEU A 53 7.71 6.60 4.93
C LEU A 53 6.49 7.51 5.08
N ALA A 54 6.60 8.79 4.73
CA ALA A 54 5.47 9.72 4.74
C ALA A 54 4.38 9.29 3.76
N PHE A 55 4.76 8.91 2.54
CA PHE A 55 3.83 8.38 1.55
C PHE A 55 3.23 7.03 1.96
N TYR A 56 4.03 6.13 2.54
CA TYR A 56 3.57 4.86 3.10
C TYR A 56 2.51 5.08 4.19
N LEU A 57 2.80 5.95 5.15
CA LEU A 57 1.87 6.31 6.23
C LEU A 57 0.58 6.90 5.67
N ALA A 58 0.66 7.84 4.73
CA ALA A 58 -0.51 8.42 4.09
C ALA A 58 -1.38 7.34 3.40
N ALA A 59 -0.76 6.42 2.67
CA ALA A 59 -1.46 5.30 2.04
C ALA A 59 -2.16 4.42 3.08
N LEU A 60 -1.45 4.02 4.14
CA LEU A 60 -2.00 3.18 5.21
C LEU A 60 -3.10 3.85 6.02
N LEU A 61 -3.11 5.17 6.13
CA LEU A 61 -4.20 5.90 6.76
C LEU A 61 -5.45 5.91 5.85
N LEU A 62 -5.28 5.92 4.53
CA LEU A 62 -6.39 5.90 3.57
C LEU A 62 -7.00 4.51 3.40
N MET A 63 -6.19 3.46 3.38
CA MET A 63 -6.62 2.07 3.08
C MET A 63 -7.80 1.54 3.91
N PRO A 64 -7.89 1.77 5.24
CA PRO A 64 -9.02 1.30 6.04
C PRO A 64 -10.37 1.90 5.65
N ARG A 65 -10.36 3.04 4.94
CA ARG A 65 -11.56 3.74 4.47
C ARG A 65 -12.02 3.24 3.09
N LEU A 66 -11.27 2.34 2.46
CA LEU A 66 -11.55 1.89 1.09
C LEU A 66 -12.54 0.72 1.10
N GLY A 67 -13.71 0.95 0.49
CA GLY A 67 -14.60 -0.12 0.02
C GLY A 67 -14.12 -0.73 -1.30
N ALA A 68 -14.90 -1.65 -1.89
CA ALA A 68 -14.53 -2.35 -3.13
C ALA A 68 -14.20 -1.39 -4.30
N ALA A 69 -15.01 -0.35 -4.52
CA ALA A 69 -14.74 0.68 -5.52
C ALA A 69 -13.47 1.49 -5.22
N GLY A 70 -13.17 1.70 -3.92
CA GLY A 70 -11.93 2.35 -3.48
C GLY A 70 -10.69 1.53 -3.81
N TRP A 71 -10.72 0.21 -3.56
CA TRP A 71 -9.62 -0.68 -3.93
C TRP A 71 -9.41 -0.81 -5.44
N ARG A 72 -10.46 -0.61 -6.25
CA ARG A 72 -10.34 -0.48 -7.72
C ARG A 72 -9.85 0.89 -8.19
N ALA A 73 -9.60 1.82 -7.25
CA ALA A 73 -9.23 3.22 -7.50
C ALA A 73 -10.27 4.03 -8.29
N GLU A 74 -11.55 3.67 -8.16
CA GLU A 74 -12.69 4.36 -8.77
C GLU A 74 -13.20 5.52 -7.90
N THR A 75 -12.57 5.75 -6.74
CA THR A 75 -12.88 6.85 -5.82
C THR A 75 -11.66 7.73 -5.61
N LEU A 76 -11.86 8.97 -5.17
CA LEU A 76 -10.77 9.89 -4.85
C LEU A 76 -9.82 9.32 -3.79
N ALA A 77 -10.37 8.75 -2.71
CA ALA A 77 -9.57 8.15 -1.65
C ALA A 77 -8.76 6.95 -2.16
N GLY A 78 -9.36 6.11 -3.01
CA GLY A 78 -8.70 4.96 -3.62
C GLY A 78 -7.57 5.35 -4.56
N ALA A 79 -7.81 6.34 -5.44
CA ALA A 79 -6.81 6.88 -6.34
C ALA A 79 -5.66 7.54 -5.56
N ALA A 80 -5.96 8.32 -4.53
CA ALA A 80 -4.95 8.95 -3.66
C ALA A 80 -4.12 7.90 -2.91
N ALA A 81 -4.76 6.87 -2.32
CA ALA A 81 -4.06 5.81 -1.60
C ALA A 81 -3.09 5.05 -2.52
N ARG A 82 -3.56 4.70 -3.74
CA ARG A 82 -2.72 4.03 -4.75
C ARG A 82 -1.55 4.91 -5.17
N GLN A 83 -1.76 6.22 -5.34
CA GLN A 83 -0.70 7.15 -5.72
C GLN A 83 0.33 7.34 -4.61
N CYS A 84 -0.11 7.47 -3.36
CA CYS A 84 0.78 7.51 -2.19
C CYS A 84 1.57 6.19 -2.09
N TRP A 85 0.92 5.04 -2.29
CA TRP A 85 1.58 3.74 -2.26
C TRP A 85 2.72 3.63 -3.28
N ALA A 86 2.47 4.04 -4.53
CA ALA A 86 3.47 4.02 -5.59
C ALA A 86 4.58 5.06 -5.40
N TRP A 87 4.27 6.28 -4.96
CA TRP A 87 5.30 7.27 -4.66
C TRP A 87 6.16 6.89 -3.46
N GLY A 88 5.59 6.20 -2.47
CA GLY A 88 6.36 5.59 -1.38
C GLY A 88 7.39 4.59 -1.91
N ALA A 89 6.95 3.68 -2.77
CA ALA A 89 7.85 2.72 -3.42
C ALA A 89 8.93 3.40 -4.27
N ALA A 90 8.55 4.39 -5.09
CA ALA A 90 9.49 5.12 -5.94
C ALA A 90 10.54 5.88 -5.13
N ALA A 91 10.12 6.61 -4.08
CA ALA A 91 11.03 7.30 -3.17
C ALA A 91 11.97 6.30 -2.45
N PHE A 92 11.49 5.10 -2.13
CA PHE A 92 12.32 4.06 -1.52
C PHE A 92 13.36 3.47 -2.50
N VAL A 93 13.00 3.30 -3.78
CA VAL A 93 13.99 2.90 -4.82
C VAL A 93 15.06 3.97 -4.98
N VAL A 94 14.67 5.24 -4.99
CA VAL A 94 15.63 6.36 -5.01
C VAL A 94 16.51 6.33 -3.76
N HIS A 95 15.94 6.12 -2.57
CA HIS A 95 16.70 5.95 -1.34
C HIS A 95 17.74 4.82 -1.45
N LEU A 96 17.33 3.65 -1.96
CA LEU A 96 18.25 2.53 -2.18
C LEU A 96 19.39 2.89 -3.13
N ALA A 97 19.08 3.59 -4.22
CA ALA A 97 20.11 4.06 -5.17
C ALA A 97 21.08 5.06 -4.51
N MET A 98 20.57 5.99 -3.68
CA MET A 98 21.42 6.94 -2.94
C MET A 98 22.30 6.20 -1.92
N ALA A 99 21.75 5.24 -1.18
CA ALA A 99 22.50 4.43 -0.23
C ALA A 99 23.63 3.65 -0.92
N PHE A 100 23.34 3.04 -2.07
CA PHE A 100 24.33 2.32 -2.87
C PHE A 100 25.41 3.23 -3.44
N HIS A 101 25.04 4.41 -3.91
CA HIS A 101 25.97 5.36 -4.47
C HIS A 101 26.92 5.92 -3.41
N PHE A 102 26.39 6.41 -2.28
CA PHE A 102 27.17 7.15 -1.28
C PHE A 102 27.84 6.26 -0.23
N TYR A 103 27.23 5.14 0.17
CA TYR A 103 27.74 4.31 1.28
C TYR A 103 28.25 2.94 0.85
N HIS A 104 27.88 2.46 -0.34
CA HIS A 104 28.28 1.13 -0.79
C HIS A 104 29.09 1.13 -2.07
N HIS A 105 29.33 2.29 -2.69
CA HIS A 105 30.09 2.43 -3.94
C HIS A 105 29.66 1.43 -5.02
N TRP A 106 28.36 1.14 -5.09
CA TRP A 106 27.79 0.12 -5.98
C TRP A 106 28.31 -1.32 -5.78
N SER A 107 28.99 -1.60 -4.66
CA SER A 107 29.50 -2.92 -4.28
C SER A 107 28.53 -3.65 -3.37
N HIS A 108 27.94 -4.74 -3.90
CA HIS A 108 27.08 -5.62 -3.11
C HIS A 108 27.83 -6.27 -1.93
N ALA A 109 29.09 -6.66 -2.14
CA ALA A 109 29.93 -7.22 -1.08
C ALA A 109 30.15 -6.22 0.06
N HIS A 110 30.33 -4.93 -0.27
CA HIS A 110 30.46 -3.88 0.73
C HIS A 110 29.15 -3.68 1.51
N ALA A 111 28.00 -3.71 0.85
CA ALA A 111 26.69 -3.64 1.51
C ALA A 111 26.49 -4.80 2.51
N VAL A 112 26.79 -6.04 2.10
CA VAL A 112 26.70 -7.22 2.99
C VAL A 112 27.63 -7.09 4.20
N ALA A 113 28.87 -6.65 4.00
CA ALA A 113 29.83 -6.45 5.08
C ALA A 113 29.35 -5.36 6.06
N HIS A 114 28.85 -4.25 5.54
CA HIS A 114 28.31 -3.16 6.34
C HIS A 114 27.07 -3.60 7.16
N THR A 115 26.14 -4.33 6.54
CA THR A 115 24.98 -4.88 7.27
C THR A 115 25.40 -5.88 8.35
N ARG A 116 26.43 -6.70 8.10
CA ARG A 116 26.96 -7.62 9.11
C ARG A 116 27.52 -6.87 10.32
N GLN A 117 28.19 -5.74 10.10
CA GLN A 117 28.70 -4.90 11.19
C GLN A 117 27.58 -4.23 11.99
N ALA A 118 26.56 -3.69 11.30
CA ALA A 118 25.48 -2.95 11.94
C ALA A 118 24.46 -3.85 12.66
N ALA A 119 24.11 -5.00 12.06
CA ALA A 119 23.03 -5.87 12.53
C ALA A 119 23.51 -7.24 13.02
N GLY A 120 24.82 -7.53 12.94
CA GLY A 120 25.39 -8.85 13.25
C GLY A 120 25.15 -9.92 12.18
N TRP A 121 24.33 -9.63 11.16
CA TRP A 121 23.90 -10.59 10.14
C TRP A 121 23.91 -9.93 8.75
N GLY A 122 24.88 -10.30 7.90
CA GLY A 122 25.13 -9.62 6.62
C GLY A 122 24.05 -9.86 5.58
N GLU A 123 23.43 -11.04 5.64
CA GLU A 123 22.35 -11.48 4.78
C GLU A 123 21.05 -10.68 5.03
N GLY A 124 21.02 -9.87 6.11
CA GLY A 124 19.97 -8.88 6.35
C GLY A 124 19.76 -7.91 5.17
N VAL A 125 20.78 -7.68 4.33
CA VAL A 125 20.65 -6.85 3.13
C VAL A 125 19.64 -7.44 2.13
N PHE A 126 19.51 -8.76 2.07
CA PHE A 126 18.53 -9.42 1.19
C PHE A 126 17.09 -9.20 1.65
N VAL A 127 16.88 -8.96 2.95
CA VAL A 127 15.56 -8.58 3.47
C VAL A 127 15.13 -7.22 2.93
N SER A 128 16.06 -6.27 2.84
CA SER A 128 15.82 -4.97 2.19
C SER A 128 15.53 -5.12 0.70
N TYR A 129 16.18 -6.05 0.00
CA TYR A 129 15.87 -6.31 -1.41
C TYR A 129 14.50 -6.94 -1.59
N ALA A 130 14.15 -7.92 -0.76
CA ALA A 130 12.83 -8.50 -0.75
C ALA A 130 11.76 -7.44 -0.48
N PHE A 131 12.00 -6.54 0.48
CA PHE A 131 11.13 -5.40 0.75
C PHE A 131 10.93 -4.50 -0.48
N THR A 132 12.01 -4.10 -1.15
CA THR A 132 11.91 -3.29 -2.38
C THR A 132 11.12 -4.00 -3.47
N LEU A 133 11.45 -5.27 -3.75
CA LEU A 133 10.79 -6.05 -4.81
C LEU A 133 9.31 -6.27 -4.51
N LEU A 134 8.96 -6.62 -3.27
CA LEU A 134 7.58 -6.85 -2.87
C LEU A 134 6.76 -5.56 -2.92
N TRP A 135 7.30 -4.43 -2.45
CA TRP A 135 6.58 -3.15 -2.51
C TRP A 135 6.40 -2.68 -3.96
N CYS A 136 7.45 -2.71 -4.78
CA CYS A 136 7.36 -2.34 -6.19
C CYS A 136 6.41 -3.27 -6.97
N GLY A 137 6.51 -4.58 -6.75
CA GLY A 137 5.64 -5.57 -7.38
C GLY A 137 4.18 -5.41 -6.99
N ASP A 138 3.89 -5.18 -5.71
CA ASP A 138 2.54 -4.92 -5.22
C ASP A 138 1.96 -3.61 -5.79
N ALA A 139 2.75 -2.54 -5.80
CA ALA A 139 2.36 -1.27 -6.40
C ALA A 139 2.07 -1.42 -7.90
N LEU A 140 2.95 -2.10 -8.64
CA LEU A 140 2.77 -2.37 -10.06
C LEU A 140 1.52 -3.22 -10.31
N TRP A 141 1.28 -4.26 -9.51
CA TRP A 141 0.08 -5.08 -9.60
C TRP A 141 -1.20 -4.24 -9.42
N TRP A 142 -1.21 -3.32 -8.45
CA TRP A 142 -2.35 -2.44 -8.22
C TRP A 142 -2.64 -1.49 -9.40
N TYR A 143 -1.62 -1.05 -10.14
CA TYR A 143 -1.80 -0.26 -11.35
C TYR A 143 -2.19 -1.10 -12.57
N ALA A 144 -1.55 -2.26 -12.76
CA ALA A 144 -1.73 -3.09 -13.94
C ALA A 144 -3.09 -3.81 -13.96
N ALA A 145 -3.58 -4.25 -12.80
CA ALA A 145 -4.84 -4.99 -12.69
C ALA A 145 -5.64 -4.58 -11.46
N PRO A 146 -6.25 -3.37 -11.41
CA PRO A 146 -6.95 -2.86 -10.24
C PRO A 146 -8.11 -3.76 -9.77
N ALA A 147 -8.82 -4.41 -10.70
CA ALA A 147 -9.89 -5.34 -10.39
C ALA A 147 -9.35 -6.63 -9.72
N ALA A 148 -8.28 -7.22 -10.27
CA ALA A 148 -7.64 -8.39 -9.68
C ALA A 148 -7.02 -8.07 -8.31
N TYR A 149 -6.38 -6.91 -8.19
CA TYR A 149 -5.80 -6.44 -6.94
C TYR A 149 -6.88 -6.21 -5.86
N ALA A 150 -8.04 -5.67 -6.23
CA ALA A 150 -9.18 -5.52 -5.31
C ALA A 150 -9.75 -6.88 -4.86
N ALA A 151 -9.64 -7.91 -5.69
CA ALA A 151 -10.09 -9.27 -5.38
C ALA A 151 -9.05 -10.12 -4.62
N ARG A 152 -7.87 -9.56 -4.28
CA ARG A 152 -6.78 -10.31 -3.66
C ARG A 152 -7.17 -10.94 -2.30
N PRO A 153 -6.59 -12.10 -1.93
CA PRO A 153 -6.80 -12.69 -0.62
C PRO A 153 -6.37 -11.72 0.49
N VAL A 154 -7.22 -11.55 1.51
CA VAL A 154 -6.94 -10.66 2.65
C VAL A 154 -5.68 -11.08 3.40
N ALA A 155 -5.38 -12.38 3.47
CA ALA A 155 -4.17 -12.90 4.10
C ALA A 155 -2.89 -12.40 3.40
N LEU A 156 -2.88 -12.33 2.06
CA LEU A 156 -1.75 -11.81 1.30
C LEU A 156 -1.49 -10.33 1.63
N GLY A 157 -2.54 -9.50 1.60
CA GLY A 157 -2.42 -8.09 1.96
C GLY A 157 -1.95 -7.89 3.41
N ARG A 158 -2.51 -8.63 4.37
CA ARG A 158 -2.08 -8.56 5.79
C ARG A 158 -0.62 -8.97 5.96
N THR A 159 -0.20 -10.04 5.31
CA THR A 159 1.18 -10.55 5.40
C THR A 159 2.17 -9.54 4.83
N LEU A 160 1.88 -8.98 3.65
CA LEU A 160 2.70 -7.94 3.05
C LEU A 160 2.83 -6.72 3.97
N HIS A 161 1.71 -6.18 4.47
CA HIS A 161 1.75 -5.01 5.35
C HIS A 161 2.43 -5.31 6.69
N ALA A 162 2.26 -6.50 7.27
CA ALA A 162 2.94 -6.90 8.48
C ALA A 162 4.46 -6.99 8.27
N PHE A 163 4.89 -7.60 7.17
CA PHE A 163 6.30 -7.64 6.77
C PHE A 163 6.89 -6.23 6.60
N MET A 164 6.19 -5.37 5.84
CA MET A 164 6.64 -4.00 5.63
C MET A 164 6.71 -3.20 6.94
N LEU A 165 5.69 -3.32 7.80
CA LEU A 165 5.66 -2.64 9.08
C LEU A 165 6.79 -3.12 10.00
N PHE A 166 7.07 -4.42 10.00
CA PHE A 166 8.20 -4.99 10.72
C PHE A 166 9.53 -4.35 10.28
N ILE A 167 9.78 -4.23 8.97
CA ILE A 167 11.00 -3.58 8.45
C ILE A 167 11.06 -2.10 8.84
N VAL A 168 9.94 -1.37 8.72
CA VAL A 168 9.88 0.05 9.11
C VAL A 168 10.17 0.22 10.60
N VAL A 169 9.57 -0.60 11.48
CA VAL A 169 9.80 -0.53 12.93
C VAL A 169 11.26 -0.82 13.27
N ASN A 170 11.87 -1.85 12.67
CA ASN A 170 13.29 -2.12 12.88
C ASN A 170 14.15 -0.94 12.42
N GLY A 171 13.88 -0.40 11.22
CA GLY A 171 14.62 0.72 10.65
C GLY A 171 14.50 2.00 11.47
N THR A 172 13.30 2.40 11.92
CA THR A 172 13.07 3.73 12.50
C THR A 172 12.97 3.76 14.02
N VAL A 173 12.77 2.62 14.68
CA VAL A 173 12.62 2.54 16.14
C VAL A 173 13.80 1.80 16.78
N VAL A 174 14.19 0.66 16.22
CA VAL A 174 15.24 -0.18 16.81
C VAL A 174 16.63 0.37 16.50
N PHE A 175 16.93 0.57 15.21
CA PHE A 175 18.26 1.00 14.77
C PHE A 175 18.46 2.51 14.82
N GLU A 176 17.38 3.28 14.67
CA GLU A 176 17.45 4.74 14.69
C GLU A 176 17.32 5.34 16.10
N SER A 177 17.91 6.51 16.32
CA SER A 177 17.91 7.22 17.61
C SER A 177 17.46 8.68 17.48
N GLY A 178 17.23 9.34 18.62
CA GLY A 178 16.81 10.75 18.64
C GLY A 178 15.34 10.97 18.27
N ALA A 179 15.04 12.13 17.66
CA ALA A 179 13.67 12.59 17.42
C ALA A 179 12.86 11.67 16.49
N ILE A 180 13.53 11.05 15.50
CA ILE A 180 12.85 10.21 14.51
C ILE A 180 12.20 8.97 15.13
N ARG A 181 12.80 8.43 16.20
CA ARG A 181 12.25 7.29 16.96
C ARG A 181 10.89 7.66 17.57
N TRP A 182 10.81 8.82 18.21
CA TRP A 182 9.58 9.30 18.84
C TRP A 182 8.50 9.64 17.81
N VAL A 183 8.87 10.32 16.71
CA VAL A 183 7.95 10.58 15.60
C VAL A 183 7.39 9.28 15.04
N SER A 184 8.22 8.26 14.87
CA SER A 184 7.81 6.93 14.39
C SER A 184 6.86 6.25 15.36
N LEU A 185 7.12 6.28 16.67
CA LEU A 185 6.22 5.73 17.69
C LEU A 185 4.85 6.41 17.69
N VAL A 186 4.82 7.74 17.58
CA VAL A 186 3.56 8.50 17.46
C VAL A 186 2.82 8.13 16.17
N ALA A 187 3.51 8.04 15.04
CA ALA A 187 2.91 7.64 13.77
C ALA A 187 2.32 6.21 13.84
N LEU A 188 3.02 5.27 14.47
CA LEU A 188 2.53 3.90 14.70
C LEU A 188 1.29 3.90 15.59
N ALA A 189 1.25 4.71 16.65
CA ALA A 189 0.08 4.83 17.51
C ALA A 189 -1.13 5.41 16.76
N VAL A 190 -0.93 6.47 15.97
CA VAL A 190 -1.97 7.06 15.12
C VAL A 190 -2.51 6.02 14.13
N LEU A 191 -1.62 5.26 13.50
CA LEU A 191 -1.98 4.21 12.57
C LEU A 191 -2.80 3.11 13.27
N ALA A 192 -2.35 2.62 14.43
CA ALA A 192 -3.06 1.62 15.21
C ALA A 192 -4.48 2.10 15.58
N VAL A 193 -4.62 3.34 16.06
CA VAL A 193 -5.92 3.94 16.37
C VAL A 193 -6.82 4.03 15.13
N ALA A 194 -6.27 4.45 13.98
CA ALA A 194 -7.02 4.56 12.74
C ALA A 194 -7.57 3.19 12.30
N TRP A 195 -6.76 2.13 12.41
CA TRP A 195 -7.16 0.78 12.02
C TRP A 195 -8.12 0.12 13.03
N LEU A 196 -7.95 0.37 14.33
CA LEU A 196 -8.87 -0.12 15.38
C LEU A 196 -10.26 0.54 15.29
N LYS A 197 -10.31 1.83 14.95
CA LYS A 197 -11.57 2.58 14.81
C LYS A 197 -12.26 2.40 13.46
N SER A 198 -11.58 1.78 12.49
CA SER A 198 -12.16 1.64 11.15
C SER A 198 -13.30 0.65 11.18
N PRO A 199 -14.51 1.03 10.71
CA PRO A 199 -15.62 0.10 10.63
C PRO A 199 -15.16 -1.05 9.75
N ARG A 200 -15.09 -2.26 10.31
CA ARG A 200 -14.86 -3.47 9.52
C ARG A 200 -15.98 -3.48 8.51
N VAL A 201 -15.70 -3.11 7.26
CA VAL A 201 -16.63 -3.26 6.15
C VAL A 201 -16.95 -4.74 6.17
N GLN A 202 -18.11 -5.05 6.76
CA GLN A 202 -18.57 -6.41 6.93
C GLN A 202 -18.52 -6.98 5.53
N ARG A 203 -17.69 -8.00 5.34
CA ARG A 203 -18.04 -9.04 4.39
C ARG A 203 -19.41 -9.50 4.87
N SER A 204 -20.46 -8.86 4.37
CA SER A 204 -21.70 -9.55 4.10
C SER A 204 -21.21 -10.72 3.27
N ALA A 205 -21.00 -11.84 3.96
CA ALA A 205 -21.00 -13.10 3.31
C ALA A 205 -22.21 -13.02 2.38
N ALA A 206 -21.94 -13.23 1.10
CA ALA A 206 -22.85 -14.05 0.35
C ALA A 206 -23.13 -15.23 1.29
N GLU A 207 -24.23 -15.11 2.05
CA GLU A 207 -25.06 -16.24 2.36
C GLU A 207 -25.09 -16.98 1.03
N PRO A 208 -24.44 -18.16 0.95
CA PRO A 208 -24.71 -18.99 -0.19
C PRO A 208 -26.23 -19.15 -0.11
N GLN A 209 -26.95 -18.50 -1.03
CA GLN A 209 -28.21 -19.05 -1.48
C GLN A 209 -27.81 -20.44 -1.98
N ILE A 210 -27.77 -21.37 -1.04
CA ILE A 210 -28.09 -22.76 -1.26
C ILE A 210 -29.46 -22.63 -1.88
N ILE A 211 -29.48 -22.60 -3.20
CA ILE A 211 -30.63 -22.84 -4.01
C ILE A 211 -31.11 -24.19 -3.50
N ALA A 212 -32.06 -24.15 -2.56
CA ALA A 212 -32.94 -25.26 -2.30
C ALA A 212 -33.67 -25.45 -3.63
N VAL A 213 -33.08 -26.28 -4.48
CA VAL A 213 -33.71 -26.84 -5.66
C VAL A 213 -35.00 -27.43 -5.14
N GLY A 214 -36.10 -26.74 -5.41
CA GLY A 214 -37.43 -27.21 -5.07
C GLY A 214 -37.60 -28.60 -5.67
N SER A 215 -37.75 -29.60 -4.81
CA SER A 215 -38.41 -30.84 -5.20
C SER A 215 -39.88 -30.51 -5.39
N VAL A 216 -40.24 -30.08 -6.59
CA VAL A 216 -41.63 -30.16 -7.07
C VAL A 216 -41.93 -31.64 -7.22
N SER A 217 -42.54 -32.21 -6.17
CA SER A 217 -43.19 -33.51 -6.21
C SER A 217 -44.68 -33.27 -6.40
N ASP A 218 -45.07 -32.91 -7.63
CA ASP A 218 -46.46 -33.00 -8.07
C ASP A 218 -46.77 -34.48 -8.29
N ALA A 219 -47.30 -35.13 -7.26
CA ALA A 219 -47.85 -36.48 -7.35
C ALA A 219 -49.04 -36.62 -6.40
N ASP A 220 -50.06 -35.78 -6.59
CA ASP A 220 -51.41 -36.06 -6.08
C ASP A 220 -52.36 -36.27 -7.27
N THR A 221 -52.38 -37.52 -7.70
CA THR A 221 -53.56 -38.34 -8.01
C THR A 221 -54.91 -37.61 -8.12
N VAL A 222 -55.37 -37.42 -9.35
CA VAL A 222 -56.80 -37.41 -9.69
C VAL A 222 -56.98 -38.20 -10.99
N VAL A 223 -58.11 -38.91 -11.07
CA VAL A 223 -58.63 -39.74 -12.18
C VAL A 223 -58.28 -41.23 -12.10
N SER A 224 -58.91 -41.90 -11.13
CA SER A 224 -59.49 -43.22 -11.40
C SER A 224 -60.98 -43.02 -11.74
N ALA A 225 -61.29 -43.18 -13.02
CA ALA A 225 -62.60 -43.51 -13.52
C ALA A 225 -62.44 -44.72 -14.45
N GLU A 226 -63.51 -45.52 -14.56
CA GLU A 226 -63.69 -46.71 -15.41
C GLU A 226 -63.37 -48.08 -14.76
N SER A 227 -64.40 -48.71 -14.18
CA SER A 227 -65.02 -49.94 -14.71
C SER A 227 -65.84 -50.66 -13.62
N GLY A 228 -67.13 -50.91 -13.89
CA GLY A 228 -68.01 -51.72 -13.04
C GLY A 228 -69.43 -51.21 -12.98
#